data_AF-A0A8J6UVB9-F1
#
_entry.id   AF-A0A8J6UVB9-F1
#
_cell.length_a   1.000
_cell.length_b   1.000
_cell.length_c   1.000
_cell.angle_alpha   90.00
_cell.angle_beta   90.00
_cell.angle_gamma   90.00
#
_symmetry.space_group_name_H-M   'P 1'
#
loop_
_entity.id
_entity.type
_entity.pdbx_description
1 polymer ?
#
loop_
_entity_poly.entity_id
_entity_poly.type
_entity_poly.pdbx_seq_one_letter_code
_entity_poly.pdbx_strand_id
1 'polypeptide(L)'
;MKKSNSILWAIAGAALLWGSVALVSASDGVSMLDYVFYFLGGLAFGAVTVATAVGLIGRCLRKRERLIKILPYPFVIQLVFLVIVFAGVSFDLAFAARFAASRSALERAATDTRSGTGIGAPTWIGFFKVSEIDKAGNAVRFIIGECGLADDCGVVYSPDGTPPIVGEDWYVPIKGSWWRWRRSW
;
A
#
# COMPACT_ATOMS: atom_id res chain seq x y z
N MET A 1 -15.02 -33.37 -9.90
CA MET A 1 -14.46 -32.49 -8.83
C MET A 1 -13.17 -31.75 -9.23
N LYS A 2 -12.23 -32.32 -10.00
CA LYS A 2 -10.95 -31.64 -10.37
C LYS A 2 -11.10 -30.26 -11.03
N LYS A 3 -12.04 -30.09 -11.97
CA LYS A 3 -12.23 -28.84 -12.74
C LYS A 3 -12.71 -27.64 -11.90
N SER A 4 -13.42 -27.88 -10.80
CA SER A 4 -13.88 -26.81 -9.90
C SER A 4 -12.76 -26.26 -9.03
N ASN A 5 -11.74 -27.07 -8.72
CA ASN A 5 -10.63 -26.66 -7.87
C ASN A 5 -9.63 -25.79 -8.64
N SER A 6 -9.40 -26.09 -9.92
CA SER A 6 -8.50 -25.30 -10.78
C SER A 6 -8.98 -23.87 -11.00
N ILE A 7 -10.30 -23.66 -11.12
CA ILE A 7 -10.88 -22.31 -11.27
C ILE A 7 -10.65 -21.49 -10.00
N LEU A 8 -10.86 -22.07 -8.81
CA LEU A 8 -10.63 -21.37 -7.55
C LEU A 8 -9.16 -20.98 -7.38
N TRP A 9 -8.23 -21.83 -7.80
CA TRP A 9 -6.80 -21.49 -7.81
C TRP A 9 -6.47 -20.35 -8.76
N ALA A 10 -7.07 -20.32 -9.94
CA ALA A 10 -6.87 -19.21 -10.88
C ALA A 10 -7.39 -17.88 -10.30
N ILE A 11 -8.57 -17.90 -9.67
CA ILE A 11 -9.15 -16.71 -9.02
C ILE A 11 -8.26 -16.25 -7.85
N ALA A 12 -7.84 -17.18 -6.99
CA ALA A 12 -6.95 -16.87 -5.87
C ALA A 12 -5.61 -16.30 -6.34
N GLY A 13 -5.02 -16.87 -7.40
CA GLY A 13 -3.80 -16.36 -8.02
C GLY A 13 -3.96 -14.95 -8.59
N ALA A 14 -5.07 -14.69 -9.29
CA ALA A 14 -5.39 -13.35 -9.79
C ALA A 14 -5.60 -12.34 -8.65
N ALA A 15 -6.30 -12.74 -7.57
CA ALA A 15 -6.49 -11.90 -6.40
C ALA A 15 -5.17 -11.60 -5.68
N LEU A 16 -4.28 -12.59 -5.58
CA LEU A 16 -2.95 -12.42 -5.00
C LEU A 16 -2.10 -11.44 -5.80
N LEU A 17 -2.06 -11.59 -7.12
CA LEU A 17 -1.33 -10.68 -8.00
C LEU A 17 -1.87 -9.25 -7.90
N TRP A 18 -3.19 -9.10 -8.07
CA TRP A 18 -3.86 -7.81 -7.99
C TRP A 18 -3.64 -7.13 -6.63
N GLY A 19 -3.88 -7.83 -5.53
CA GLY A 19 -3.77 -7.25 -4.20
C GLY A 19 -2.32 -6.94 -3.80
N SER A 20 -1.34 -7.66 -4.34
CA SER A 20 0.08 -7.32 -4.15
C SER A 20 0.41 -5.99 -4.84
N VAL A 21 -0.07 -5.80 -6.07
CA VAL A 21 0.07 -4.50 -6.77
C VAL A 21 -0.65 -3.40 -6.00
N ALA A 22 -1.88 -3.63 -5.54
CA ALA A 22 -2.64 -2.65 -4.78
C ALA A 22 -1.94 -2.22 -3.48
N LEU A 23 -1.34 -3.17 -2.74
CA LEU A 23 -0.58 -2.87 -1.52
C LEU A 23 0.66 -2.03 -1.80
N VAL A 24 1.39 -2.35 -2.87
CA VAL A 24 2.59 -1.60 -3.26
C VAL A 24 2.20 -0.18 -3.69
N SER A 25 1.30 -0.04 -4.66
CA SER A 25 0.85 1.27 -5.16
C SER A 25 0.30 2.12 -4.02
N ALA A 26 -0.63 1.61 -3.22
CA ALA A 26 -1.24 2.39 -2.14
C ALA A 26 -0.24 2.89 -1.08
N SER A 27 0.88 2.20 -0.90
CA SER A 27 1.92 2.63 0.02
C SER A 27 2.89 3.68 -0.55
N ASP A 28 2.99 3.82 -1.86
CA ASP A 28 3.77 4.89 -2.52
C ASP A 28 2.94 6.17 -2.70
N GLY A 29 1.62 6.06 -2.60
CA GLY A 29 0.67 7.14 -2.89
C GLY A 29 -0.44 6.59 -3.77
N VAL A 30 -1.64 7.13 -3.64
CA VAL A 30 -2.78 6.67 -4.45
C VAL A 30 -3.04 7.73 -5.52
N SER A 31 -2.57 7.47 -6.74
CA SER A 31 -3.04 8.20 -7.92
C SER A 31 -4.52 7.89 -8.17
N MET A 32 -5.21 8.73 -8.94
CA MET A 32 -6.61 8.44 -9.30
C MET A 32 -6.77 7.12 -10.06
N LEU A 33 -5.80 6.75 -10.89
CA LEU A 33 -5.82 5.47 -11.62
C LEU A 33 -5.59 4.28 -10.67
N ASP A 34 -4.67 4.40 -9.70
CA ASP A 34 -4.47 3.38 -8.67
C ASP A 34 -5.72 3.19 -7.82
N TYR A 35 -6.41 4.29 -7.50
CA TYR A 35 -7.68 4.23 -6.77
C TYR A 35 -8.74 3.45 -7.54
N VAL A 36 -8.93 3.76 -8.84
CA VAL A 36 -9.90 3.05 -9.69
C VAL A 36 -9.53 1.56 -9.80
N PHE A 37 -8.25 1.26 -10.00
CA PHE A 37 -7.75 -0.12 -10.08
C PHE A 37 -8.00 -0.90 -8.77
N TYR A 38 -7.70 -0.31 -7.62
CA TYR A 38 -7.98 -0.89 -6.31
C TYR A 38 -9.49 -1.06 -6.08
N PHE A 39 -10.28 -0.03 -6.39
CA PHE A 39 -11.71 -0.05 -6.12
C PHE A 39 -12.43 -1.12 -6.96
N LEU A 40 -12.17 -1.16 -8.26
CA LEU A 40 -12.78 -2.14 -9.17
C LEU A 40 -12.31 -3.56 -8.88
N GLY A 41 -11.01 -3.75 -8.62
CA GLY A 41 -10.50 -5.07 -8.25
C GLY A 41 -11.04 -5.56 -6.91
N GLY A 42 -11.13 -4.68 -5.91
CA GLY A 42 -11.72 -4.98 -4.61
C GLY A 42 -13.19 -5.39 -4.73
N LEU A 43 -13.97 -4.67 -5.55
CA LEU A 43 -15.35 -5.05 -5.85
C LEU A 43 -15.44 -6.41 -6.55
N ALA A 44 -14.63 -6.64 -7.58
CA ALA A 44 -14.66 -7.89 -8.35
C ALA A 44 -14.30 -9.10 -7.47
N PHE A 45 -13.17 -9.06 -6.77
CA PHE A 45 -12.72 -10.16 -5.92
C PHE A 45 -13.57 -10.29 -4.65
N GLY A 46 -14.08 -9.19 -4.10
CA GLY A 46 -15.04 -9.19 -3.00
C GLY A 46 -16.34 -9.89 -3.39
N ALA A 47 -16.93 -9.53 -4.53
CA ALA A 47 -18.16 -10.14 -5.02
C ALA A 47 -18.00 -11.65 -5.28
N VAL A 48 -16.88 -12.06 -5.89
CA VAL A 48 -16.57 -13.48 -6.12
C VAL A 48 -16.41 -14.24 -4.79
N THR A 49 -15.77 -13.62 -3.80
CA THR A 49 -15.59 -14.21 -2.46
C THR A 49 -16.94 -14.39 -1.76
N VAL A 50 -17.80 -13.37 -1.78
CA VAL A 50 -19.15 -13.43 -1.20
C VAL A 50 -20.01 -14.48 -1.91
N ALA A 51 -20.04 -14.49 -3.24
CA ALA A 51 -20.79 -15.49 -4.01
C ALA A 51 -20.33 -16.93 -3.69
N THR A 52 -19.02 -17.13 -3.56
CA THR A 52 -18.43 -18.43 -3.18
C THR A 52 -18.84 -18.81 -1.75
N ALA A 53 -18.76 -17.87 -0.80
CA ALA A 53 -19.17 -18.09 0.59
C ALA A 53 -20.65 -18.48 0.69
N VAL A 54 -21.54 -17.75 0.02
CA VAL A 54 -22.98 -18.03 -0.02
C VAL A 54 -23.25 -19.42 -0.63
N GLY A 55 -22.56 -19.77 -1.72
CA GLY A 55 -22.66 -21.09 -2.34
C GLY A 55 -22.21 -22.23 -1.40
N LEU A 56 -21.12 -22.04 -0.66
CA LEU A 56 -20.61 -23.01 0.32
C LEU A 56 -21.56 -23.16 1.51
N ILE A 57 -22.08 -22.05 2.05
CA ILE A 57 -23.06 -22.05 3.15
C ILE A 57 -24.34 -22.75 2.70
N GLY A 58 -24.86 -22.44 1.50
CA GLY A 58 -26.04 -23.10 0.95
C GLY A 58 -25.87 -24.62 0.77
N ARG A 59 -24.68 -25.07 0.36
CA ARG A 59 -24.35 -26.51 0.31
C ARG A 59 -24.26 -27.14 1.69
N CYS A 60 -23.63 -26.46 2.65
CA CYS A 60 -23.54 -26.89 4.04
C CYS A 60 -24.93 -27.08 4.66
N LEU A 61 -25.84 -26.13 4.45
CA LEU A 61 -27.21 -26.18 4.94
C LEU A 61 -28.01 -27.32 4.29
N ARG A 62 -27.87 -27.54 2.98
CA ARG A 62 -28.60 -28.59 2.25
C ARG A 62 -28.11 -30.00 2.55
N LYS A 63 -26.80 -30.20 2.66
CA LYS A 63 -26.20 -31.54 2.84
C LYS A 63 -25.89 -31.90 4.29
N ARG A 64 -26.05 -30.96 5.23
CA ARG A 64 -25.72 -31.12 6.66
C ARG A 64 -24.27 -31.55 6.92
N GLU A 65 -23.40 -31.35 5.94
CA GLU A 65 -21.97 -31.63 6.00
C GLU A 65 -21.27 -30.54 6.84
N ARG A 66 -20.20 -30.88 7.56
CA ARG A 66 -19.41 -29.87 8.30
C ARG A 66 -18.66 -28.98 7.32
N LEU A 67 -18.80 -27.66 7.48
CA LEU A 67 -18.21 -26.62 6.62
C LEU A 67 -16.70 -26.80 6.39
N ILE A 68 -15.97 -27.22 7.43
CA ILE A 68 -14.52 -27.49 7.39
C ILE A 68 -14.14 -28.56 6.35
N LYS A 69 -15.01 -29.54 6.08
CA LYS A 69 -14.72 -30.60 5.09
C LYS A 69 -14.87 -30.15 3.64
N ILE A 70 -15.61 -29.06 3.41
CA ILE A 70 -15.97 -28.58 2.06
C ILE A 70 -15.16 -27.33 1.71
N LEU A 71 -14.56 -26.68 2.70
CA LEU A 71 -13.86 -25.41 2.53
C LEU A 71 -12.61 -25.60 1.66
N PRO A 72 -12.58 -25.06 0.44
CA PRO A 72 -11.43 -25.22 -0.43
C PRO A 72 -10.30 -24.28 0.00
N TYR A 73 -9.08 -24.81 0.13
CA TYR A 73 -7.87 -24.03 0.45
C TYR A 73 -7.70 -22.72 -0.34
N PRO A 74 -7.86 -22.67 -1.68
CA PRO A 74 -7.71 -21.42 -2.43
C PRO A 74 -8.68 -20.32 -1.99
N PHE A 75 -9.89 -20.69 -1.54
CA PHE A 75 -10.86 -19.72 -1.02
C PHE A 75 -10.41 -19.12 0.31
N VAL A 76 -9.86 -19.95 1.22
CA VAL A 76 -9.34 -19.46 2.51
C VAL A 76 -8.15 -18.53 2.29
N ILE A 77 -7.22 -18.91 1.40
CA ILE A 77 -6.06 -18.09 1.05
C ILE A 77 -6.52 -16.75 0.48
N GLN A 78 -7.45 -16.76 -0.47
CA GLN A 78 -8.02 -15.54 -1.05
C GLN A 78 -8.68 -14.66 0.01
N LEU A 79 -9.52 -15.24 0.88
CA LEU A 79 -10.22 -14.49 1.92
C LEU A 79 -9.24 -13.82 2.89
N VAL A 80 -8.26 -14.57 3.40
CA VAL A 80 -7.22 -14.04 4.29
C VAL A 80 -6.44 -12.93 3.60
N PHE A 81 -6.07 -13.14 2.34
CA PHE A 81 -5.32 -12.15 1.58
C PHE A 81 -6.11 -10.86 1.34
N LEU A 82 -7.41 -10.94 1.01
CA LEU A 82 -8.26 -9.76 0.87
C LEU A 82 -8.37 -8.97 2.17
N VAL A 83 -8.43 -9.65 3.32
CA VAL A 83 -8.38 -8.99 4.64
C VAL A 83 -7.04 -8.28 4.85
N ILE A 84 -5.93 -8.89 4.46
CA ILE A 84 -4.59 -8.27 4.53
C ILE A 84 -4.53 -7.05 3.62
N VAL A 85 -5.03 -7.13 2.38
CA VAL A 85 -5.06 -6.01 1.44
C VAL A 85 -5.90 -4.87 2.00
N PHE A 86 -7.11 -5.16 2.47
CA PHE A 86 -8.00 -4.17 3.08
C PHE A 86 -7.32 -3.50 4.28
N ALA A 87 -6.75 -4.28 5.21
CA ALA A 87 -6.08 -3.71 6.37
C ALA A 87 -4.83 -2.90 5.99
N GLY A 88 -4.05 -3.40 5.02
CA GLY A 88 -2.83 -2.78 4.51
C GLY A 88 -3.07 -1.41 3.88
N VAL A 89 -4.16 -1.28 3.12
CA VAL A 89 -4.55 -0.05 2.43
C VAL A 89 -5.32 0.90 3.37
N SER A 90 -6.35 0.42 4.07
CA SER A 90 -7.25 1.29 4.85
C SER A 90 -6.62 1.85 6.13
N PHE A 91 -5.64 1.17 6.70
CA PHE A 91 -4.96 1.60 7.93
C PHE A 91 -3.48 1.94 7.71
N ASP A 92 -3.06 2.16 6.45
CA ASP A 92 -1.69 2.51 6.11
C ASP A 92 -0.61 1.51 6.59
N LEU A 93 -0.98 0.26 6.91
CA LEU A 93 -0.04 -0.72 7.44
C LEU A 93 1.05 -1.09 6.41
N ALA A 94 0.69 -1.08 5.12
CA ALA A 94 1.65 -1.34 4.04
C ALA A 94 2.74 -0.25 4.00
N PHE A 95 2.33 1.02 4.08
CA PHE A 95 3.25 2.14 4.17
C PHE A 95 4.08 2.07 5.46
N ALA A 96 3.44 1.86 6.62
CA ALA A 96 4.13 1.81 7.90
C ALA A 96 5.21 0.71 7.91
N ALA A 97 4.92 -0.46 7.35
CA ALA A 97 5.89 -1.55 7.22
C ALA A 97 7.06 -1.19 6.29
N ARG A 98 6.79 -0.68 5.09
CA ARG A 98 7.84 -0.23 4.14
C ARG A 98 8.69 0.89 4.72
N PHE A 99 8.06 1.86 5.39
CA PHE A 99 8.72 2.97 6.06
C PHE A 99 9.61 2.48 7.21
N ALA A 100 9.10 1.64 8.10
CA ALA A 100 9.89 1.08 9.19
C ALA A 100 11.12 0.31 8.66
N ALA A 101 10.94 -0.47 7.60
CA ALA A 101 12.03 -1.22 6.98
C ALA A 101 13.05 -0.32 6.25
N SER A 102 12.62 0.82 5.71
CA SER A 102 13.46 1.77 4.96
C SER A 102 14.03 2.91 5.79
N ARG A 103 13.59 3.07 7.04
CA ARG A 103 13.88 4.25 7.87
C ARG A 103 15.37 4.57 7.94
N SER A 104 16.21 3.57 8.19
CA SER A 104 17.66 3.79 8.31
C SER A 104 18.30 4.26 7.00
N ALA A 105 17.83 3.77 5.85
CA ALA A 105 18.32 4.20 4.55
C ALA A 105 17.87 5.62 4.22
N LEU A 106 16.60 5.94 4.49
CA LEU A 106 16.04 7.27 4.33
C LEU A 106 16.73 8.31 5.23
N GLU A 107 17.06 7.95 6.46
CA GLU A 107 17.72 8.85 7.42
C GLU A 107 19.17 9.15 7.04
N ARG A 108 19.90 8.14 6.55
CA ARG A 108 21.23 8.36 5.96
C ARG A 108 21.15 9.27 4.75
N ALA A 109 20.25 8.98 3.82
CA ALA A 109 20.06 9.82 2.63
C ALA A 109 19.66 11.26 3.00
N ALA A 110 18.84 11.46 4.02
CA ALA A 110 18.48 12.80 4.50
C ALA A 110 19.70 13.53 5.07
N THR A 111 20.52 12.83 5.84
CA THR A 111 21.75 13.39 6.42
C THR A 111 22.76 13.76 5.34
N ASP A 112 23.00 12.87 4.38
CA ASP A 112 23.90 13.08 3.25
C ASP A 112 23.43 14.25 2.39
N THR A 113 22.13 14.30 2.09
CA THR A 113 21.54 15.42 1.36
C THR A 113 21.78 16.71 2.14
N ARG A 114 21.53 16.77 3.45
CA ARG A 114 21.80 17.98 4.26
C ARG A 114 23.26 18.42 4.23
N SER A 115 24.23 17.51 4.31
CA SER A 115 25.66 17.81 4.21
C SER A 115 26.14 18.16 2.80
N GLY A 116 25.26 18.08 1.79
CA GLY A 116 25.60 18.36 0.40
C GLY A 116 26.32 17.21 -0.31
N THR A 117 26.34 16.02 0.30
CA THR A 117 26.93 14.79 -0.24
C THR A 117 25.88 13.80 -0.74
N GLY A 118 24.60 14.19 -0.71
CA GLY A 118 23.49 13.36 -1.12
C GLY A 118 23.50 13.01 -2.60
N ILE A 119 22.93 11.85 -2.91
CA ILE A 119 22.69 11.42 -4.30
C ILE A 119 21.44 12.14 -4.80
N GLY A 120 21.48 12.65 -6.04
CA GLY A 120 20.30 13.21 -6.70
C GLY A 120 19.23 12.15 -6.98
N ALA A 121 18.00 12.61 -7.24
CA ALA A 121 16.91 11.77 -7.72
C ALA A 121 16.85 11.80 -9.26
N PRO A 122 16.22 10.80 -9.94
CA PRO A 122 15.48 9.67 -9.38
C PRO A 122 16.39 8.52 -8.89
N THR A 123 16.06 7.94 -7.73
CA THR A 123 16.83 6.80 -7.15
C THR A 123 15.97 5.96 -6.20
N TRP A 124 16.44 4.75 -5.86
CA TRP A 124 15.82 3.92 -4.83
C TRP A 124 16.48 4.15 -3.48
N ILE A 125 15.67 4.42 -2.46
CA ILE A 125 16.12 4.55 -1.06
C ILE A 125 15.30 3.57 -0.21
N GLY A 126 15.95 2.48 0.20
CA GLY A 126 15.26 1.36 0.84
C GLY A 126 14.20 0.77 -0.09
N PHE A 127 12.97 0.69 0.38
CA PHE A 127 11.81 0.20 -0.39
C PHE A 127 11.05 1.29 -1.14
N PHE A 128 11.53 2.53 -1.22
CA PHE A 128 10.83 3.60 -1.93
C PHE A 128 11.61 4.02 -3.17
N LYS A 129 10.87 4.21 -4.28
CA LYS A 129 11.39 4.87 -5.47
C LYS A 129 11.20 6.36 -5.29
N VAL A 130 12.29 7.08 -5.09
CA VAL A 130 12.26 8.53 -4.91
C VAL A 130 12.41 9.20 -6.26
N SER A 131 11.41 9.99 -6.66
CA SER A 131 11.40 10.74 -7.91
C SER A 131 12.15 12.07 -7.79
N GLU A 132 12.04 12.73 -6.64
CA GLU A 132 12.63 14.03 -6.37
C GLU A 132 13.07 14.13 -4.91
N ILE A 133 14.14 14.88 -4.66
CA ILE A 133 14.61 15.24 -3.32
C ILE A 133 14.71 16.76 -3.25
N ASP A 134 13.98 17.36 -2.33
CA ASP A 134 13.94 18.80 -2.11
C ASP A 134 14.43 19.15 -0.68
N LYS A 135 14.96 20.36 -0.52
CA LYS A 135 15.38 20.91 0.77
C LYS A 135 14.56 22.15 1.08
N ALA A 136 13.84 22.11 2.20
CA ALA A 136 13.16 23.28 2.75
C ALA A 136 13.77 23.62 4.12
N GLY A 137 14.71 24.57 4.11
CA GLY A 137 15.53 24.87 5.29
C GLY A 137 16.37 23.67 5.71
N ASN A 138 16.18 23.19 6.95
CA ASN A 138 16.85 22.01 7.48
C ASN A 138 16.11 20.68 7.20
N ALA A 139 14.90 20.75 6.62
CA ALA A 139 14.11 19.58 6.29
C ALA A 139 14.47 19.04 4.90
N VAL A 140 14.50 17.71 4.76
CA VAL A 140 14.67 17.02 3.47
C VAL A 140 13.39 16.31 3.12
N ARG A 141 12.88 16.60 1.93
CA ARG A 141 11.63 16.06 1.42
C ARG A 141 11.93 15.06 0.32
N PHE A 142 11.39 13.85 0.45
CA PHE A 142 11.50 12.79 -0.55
C PHE A 142 10.13 12.58 -1.19
N ILE A 143 10.03 12.79 -2.49
CA ILE A 143 8.82 12.46 -3.23
C ILE A 143 8.89 11.00 -3.64
N ILE A 144 7.88 10.23 -3.22
CA ILE A 144 7.83 8.77 -3.44
C ILE A 144 6.72 8.36 -4.41
N GLY A 145 5.77 9.26 -4.69
CA GLY A 145 4.68 8.99 -5.61
C GLY A 145 3.73 10.17 -5.75
N GLU A 146 2.62 9.91 -6.43
CA GLU A 146 1.54 10.86 -6.67
C GLU A 146 0.38 10.57 -5.71
N CYS A 147 -0.30 11.61 -5.24
CA CYS A 147 -1.44 11.52 -4.35
C CYS A 147 -2.61 12.33 -4.87
N GLY A 148 -3.38 11.78 -5.81
CA GLY A 148 -4.53 12.42 -6.42
C GLY A 148 -4.37 12.59 -7.93
N LEU A 149 -4.77 13.77 -8.44
CA LEU A 149 -4.69 14.11 -9.86
C LEU A 149 -3.48 14.99 -10.22
N ALA A 150 -3.00 15.81 -9.29
CA ALA A 150 -1.94 16.80 -9.54
C ALA A 150 -0.96 17.00 -8.36
N ASP A 151 -1.20 16.33 -7.23
CA ASP A 151 -0.41 16.51 -6.02
C ASP A 151 0.62 15.39 -5.89
N ASP A 152 1.84 15.75 -5.48
CA ASP A 152 2.88 14.79 -5.13
C ASP A 152 2.76 14.39 -3.65
N CYS A 153 3.22 13.19 -3.31
CA CYS A 153 3.36 12.80 -1.92
C CYS A 153 4.67 12.11 -1.60
N GLY A 154 4.99 12.21 -0.32
CA GLY A 154 6.34 12.04 0.14
C GLY A 154 6.46 11.76 1.63
N VAL A 155 7.71 11.60 2.01
CA VAL A 155 8.14 11.61 3.41
C VAL A 155 9.14 12.73 3.62
N VAL A 156 9.08 13.34 4.79
CA VAL A 156 9.94 14.47 5.14
C VAL A 156 10.69 14.16 6.42
N TYR A 157 12.00 14.32 6.36
CA TYR A 157 12.86 14.30 7.51
C TYR A 157 13.10 15.72 7.99
N SER A 158 12.66 16.03 9.20
CA SER A 158 12.84 17.33 9.85
C SER A 158 13.32 17.12 11.29
N PRO A 159 14.63 17.25 11.55
CA PRO A 159 15.19 17.03 12.89
C PRO A 159 14.76 18.09 13.90
N ASP A 160 14.46 19.31 13.43
CA ASP A 160 14.15 20.47 14.26
C ASP A 160 12.66 20.57 14.64
N GLY A 161 11.85 19.55 14.30
CA GLY A 161 10.42 19.49 14.58
C GLY A 161 9.56 19.63 13.33
N THR A 162 8.46 20.38 13.42
CA THR A 162 7.51 20.56 12.32
C THR A 162 8.21 21.16 11.08
N PRO A 163 8.12 20.56 9.89
CA PRO A 163 8.72 21.11 8.69
C PRO A 163 8.13 22.48 8.33
N PRO A 164 8.90 23.37 7.67
CA PRO A 164 8.35 24.63 7.17
C PRO A 164 7.27 24.34 6.13
N ILE A 165 6.12 25.01 6.25
CA ILE A 165 5.03 24.94 5.27
C ILE A 165 5.42 25.80 4.07
N VAL A 166 5.38 25.23 2.87
CA VAL A 166 5.58 25.93 1.60
C VAL A 166 4.29 25.78 0.79
N GLY A 167 3.68 26.88 0.36
CA GLY A 167 2.38 26.84 -0.31
C GLY A 167 1.29 26.25 0.59
N GLU A 168 0.54 25.28 0.07
CA GLU A 168 -0.54 24.56 0.77
C GLU A 168 -0.10 23.17 1.26
N ASP A 169 1.21 22.99 1.50
CA ASP A 169 1.76 21.73 2.00
C ASP A 169 1.05 21.22 3.26
N TRP A 170 0.71 19.93 3.27
CA TRP A 170 0.14 19.24 4.43
C TRP A 170 1.10 18.22 5.02
N TYR A 171 1.22 18.22 6.36
CA TYR A 171 2.12 17.33 7.10
C TYR A 171 1.37 16.50 8.15
N VAL A 172 1.66 15.21 8.20
CA VAL A 172 1.17 14.31 9.27
C VAL A 172 2.37 13.66 9.96
N PRO A 173 2.50 13.77 11.30
CA PRO A 173 3.61 13.14 12.00
C PRO A 173 3.53 11.62 11.89
N ILE A 174 4.67 10.96 11.61
CA ILE A 174 4.78 9.50 11.60
C ILE A 174 5.38 9.04 12.93
N LYS A 175 6.69 9.30 13.12
CA LYS A 175 7.43 8.95 14.34
C LYS A 175 8.80 9.64 14.37
N GLY A 176 9.13 10.29 15.49
CA GLY A 176 10.39 11.03 15.62
C GLY A 176 10.42 12.20 14.65
N SER A 177 11.55 12.39 13.97
CA SER A 177 11.78 13.48 13.00
C SER A 177 11.15 13.25 11.62
N TRP A 178 10.18 12.34 11.51
CA TRP A 178 9.59 11.92 10.23
C TRP A 178 8.13 12.29 10.11
N TRP A 179 7.80 12.83 8.95
CA TRP A 179 6.47 13.32 8.59
C TRP A 179 6.06 12.73 7.24
N ARG A 180 4.77 12.43 7.08
CA ARG A 180 4.16 12.22 5.76
C ARG A 180 3.78 13.58 5.21
N TRP A 181 3.99 13.78 3.92
CA TRP A 181 3.81 15.07 3.28
C TRP A 181 3.04 14.91 1.97
N ARG A 182 2.17 15.88 1.70
CA ARG A 182 1.56 16.10 0.39
C ARG A 182 1.96 17.49 -0.10
N ARG A 183 2.54 17.55 -1.29
CA ARG A 183 2.86 18.78 -2.02
C ARG A 183 1.58 19.32 -2.64
N SER A 184 1.33 20.61 -2.47
CA SER A 184 0.24 21.32 -3.14
C SER A 184 0.80 22.62 -3.73
N TRP A 185 0.37 22.95 -4.95
CA TRP A 185 0.90 24.03 -5.79
C TRP A 185 0.01 25.26 -5.78
#